data_AF-A0A7R9BAQ9-F1
#
_entry.id   AF-A0A7R9BAQ9-F1
#
_cell.length_a   1.000
_cell.length_b   1.000
_cell.length_c   1.000
_cell.angle_alpha   90.00
_cell.angle_beta   90.00
_cell.angle_gamma   90.00
#
_symmetry.space_group_name_H-M   'P 1'
#
loop_
_entity.id
_entity.type
_entity.pdbx_description
1 polymer ?
#
loop_
_entity_poly.entity_id
_entity_poly.type
_entity_poly.pdbx_seq_one_letter_code
_entity_poly.pdbx_strand_id
1 'polypeptide(L)'
;MWKGYMYASMMFIAAAVQTMLNSQYSYKMMVVGIRIRVALISVIYKKALSMSNSARKESTVGEIVNLMSVDATRILEAIPNLNILWSAPMLIALSLYFLWEIMGPSVLAGLAVMVVLIPINGFIANKVKTLQIRQMKIKDQRIKLMNEVLNGIKVLKMYAWEPSFEKIIESKRGKEIKVLKAAAYLNAGTSFIWTCAPF
;
A
#
# COMPACT_ATOMS: atom_id res chain seq x y z
N MET A 1 2.90 42.17 -23.51
CA MET A 1 1.47 41.80 -23.39
C MET A 1 1.15 40.50 -24.16
N TRP A 2 1.22 40.47 -25.50
CA TRP A 2 0.84 39.29 -26.31
C TRP A 2 1.59 37.98 -25.99
N LYS A 3 2.90 38.03 -25.70
CA LYS A 3 3.69 36.84 -25.32
C LYS A 3 3.16 36.13 -24.07
N GLY A 4 2.64 36.89 -23.08
CA GLY A 4 2.07 36.33 -21.85
C GLY A 4 0.78 35.55 -22.11
N TYR A 5 -0.12 36.13 -22.91
CA TYR A 5 -1.35 35.44 -23.33
C TYR A 5 -1.06 34.17 -24.14
N MET A 6 -0.01 34.18 -24.96
CA MET A 6 0.44 33.02 -25.72
C MET A 6 0.99 31.89 -24.81
N TYR A 7 1.80 32.21 -23.80
CA TYR A 7 2.28 31.20 -22.85
C TYR A 7 1.13 30.64 -22.00
N ALA A 8 0.23 31.51 -21.52
CA ALA A 8 -0.93 31.08 -20.74
C ALA A 8 -1.87 30.15 -21.54
N SER A 9 -2.15 30.47 -22.81
CA SER A 9 -2.95 29.62 -23.67
C SER A 9 -2.24 28.29 -23.98
N MET A 10 -0.93 28.31 -24.23
CA MET A 10 -0.15 27.10 -24.46
C MET A 10 -0.12 26.19 -23.22
N MET A 11 0.05 26.74 -22.01
CA MET A 11 -0.01 25.97 -20.76
C MET A 11 -1.38 25.32 -20.57
N PHE A 12 -2.46 26.05 -20.84
CA PHE A 12 -3.82 25.53 -20.77
C PHE A 12 -4.03 24.36 -21.75
N ILE A 13 -3.64 24.54 -23.02
CA ILE A 13 -3.76 23.50 -24.04
C ILE A 13 -2.91 22.28 -23.66
N ALA A 14 -1.68 22.49 -23.20
CA ALA A 14 -0.80 21.40 -22.76
C ALA A 14 -1.43 20.60 -21.61
N ALA A 15 -1.97 21.27 -20.59
CA ALA A 15 -2.63 20.62 -19.46
C ALA A 15 -3.91 19.86 -19.88
N ALA A 16 -4.70 20.44 -20.79
CA ALA A 16 -5.90 19.79 -21.34
C ALA A 16 -5.54 18.52 -22.13
N VAL A 17 -4.54 18.61 -23.01
CA VAL A 17 -4.04 17.47 -23.79
C VAL A 17 -3.47 16.40 -22.88
N GLN A 18 -2.65 16.77 -21.88
CA GLN A 18 -2.09 15.84 -20.89
C GLN A 18 -3.20 15.08 -20.15
N THR A 19 -4.22 15.79 -19.67
CA THR A 19 -5.35 15.19 -18.95
C THR A 19 -6.13 14.23 -19.83
N MET A 20 -6.38 14.62 -21.09
CA MET A 20 -7.10 13.78 -22.04
C MET A 20 -6.31 12.52 -22.40
N LEU A 21 -5.01 12.64 -22.66
CA LEU A 21 -4.12 11.51 -22.92
C LEU A 21 -4.03 10.57 -21.73
N ASN A 22 -3.90 11.09 -20.51
CA ASN A 22 -3.83 10.27 -19.30
C ASN A 22 -5.13 9.50 -19.04
N SER A 23 -6.28 10.14 -19.29
CA SER A 23 -7.60 9.51 -19.19
C SER A 23 -7.77 8.39 -20.23
N GLN A 24 -7.37 8.65 -21.47
CA GLN A 24 -7.40 7.66 -22.56
C GLN A 24 -6.45 6.48 -22.29
N TYR A 25 -5.25 6.76 -21.79
CA TYR A 25 -4.28 5.75 -21.37
C TYR A 25 -4.87 4.85 -20.27
N SER A 26 -5.43 5.45 -19.21
CA SER A 26 -6.05 4.72 -18.10
C SER A 26 -7.19 3.83 -18.58
N TYR A 27 -8.06 4.35 -19.43
CA TYR A 27 -9.16 3.59 -20.02
C TYR A 27 -8.67 2.41 -20.86
N LYS A 28 -7.73 2.64 -21.81
CA LYS A 28 -7.19 1.58 -22.67
C LYS A 28 -6.49 0.49 -21.85
N MET A 29 -5.72 0.89 -20.85
CA MET A 29 -5.02 -0.05 -19.98
C MET A 29 -5.99 -0.90 -19.14
N MET A 30 -7.08 -0.29 -18.64
CA MET A 30 -8.13 -1.01 -17.94
C MET A 30 -8.84 -2.03 -18.85
N VAL A 31 -9.12 -1.67 -20.11
CA VAL A 31 -9.69 -2.60 -21.10
C VAL A 31 -8.75 -3.78 -21.37
N VAL A 32 -7.45 -3.53 -21.51
CA VAL A 32 -6.44 -4.59 -21.66
C VAL A 32 -6.41 -5.50 -20.43
N GLY A 33 -6.44 -4.92 -19.22
CA GLY A 33 -6.51 -5.66 -17.96
C GLY A 33 -7.72 -6.59 -17.88
N ILE A 34 -8.91 -6.09 -18.27
CA ILE A 34 -10.14 -6.89 -18.33
C ILE A 34 -10.02 -8.03 -19.33
N ARG A 35 -9.49 -7.78 -20.54
CA ARG A 35 -9.31 -8.82 -21.57
C ARG A 35 -8.39 -9.93 -21.08
N ILE A 36 -7.28 -9.59 -20.42
CA ILE A 36 -6.34 -10.57 -19.85
C ILE A 36 -7.02 -11.38 -18.74
N ARG A 37 -7.76 -10.72 -17.84
CA ARG A 37 -8.51 -11.41 -16.78
C ARG A 37 -9.51 -12.43 -17.35
N VAL A 38 -10.30 -12.03 -18.34
CA VAL A 38 -11.28 -12.92 -18.98
C VAL A 38 -10.58 -14.10 -19.65
N ALA A 39 -9.51 -13.86 -20.40
CA ALA A 39 -8.72 -14.92 -21.03
C ALA A 39 -8.15 -15.91 -20.01
N LEU A 40 -7.59 -15.40 -18.90
CA LEU A 40 -7.08 -16.24 -17.80
C LEU A 40 -8.17 -17.12 -17.20
N ILE A 41 -9.32 -16.54 -16.86
CA ILE A 41 -10.46 -17.30 -16.32
C ILE A 41 -10.91 -18.36 -17.31
N SER A 42 -11.02 -18.04 -18.61
CA SER A 42 -11.39 -19.03 -19.64
C SER A 42 -10.38 -20.18 -19.75
N VAL A 43 -9.08 -19.89 -19.70
CA VAL A 43 -8.02 -20.92 -19.73
C VAL A 43 -8.06 -21.79 -18.47
N ILE A 44 -8.19 -21.17 -17.29
CA ILE A 44 -8.30 -21.89 -16.01
C ILE A 44 -9.53 -22.78 -16.01
N TYR A 45 -10.67 -22.28 -16.47
CA TYR A 45 -11.91 -23.04 -16.57
C TYR A 45 -11.78 -24.25 -17.50
N LYS A 46 -11.22 -24.05 -18.70
CA LYS A 46 -10.95 -25.14 -19.66
C LYS A 46 -9.97 -26.18 -19.09
N LYS A 47 -8.94 -25.71 -18.36
CA LYS A 47 -7.99 -26.60 -17.70
C LYS A 47 -8.66 -27.40 -16.59
N ALA A 48 -9.48 -26.76 -15.76
CA ALA A 48 -10.22 -27.40 -14.67
C ALA A 48 -11.13 -28.53 -15.17
N LEU A 49 -11.76 -28.37 -16.33
CA LEU A 49 -12.61 -29.40 -16.96
C LEU A 49 -11.83 -30.58 -17.55
N SER A 50 -10.53 -30.41 -17.85
CA SER A 50 -9.68 -31.43 -18.47
C SER A 50 -8.65 -32.04 -17.51
N MET A 51 -8.76 -31.77 -16.20
CA MET A 51 -7.82 -32.29 -15.21
C MET A 51 -8.06 -33.77 -14.93
N SER A 52 -6.97 -34.52 -14.75
CA SER A 52 -7.03 -35.90 -14.30
C SER A 52 -7.49 -36.00 -12.84
N ASN A 53 -8.02 -37.15 -12.44
CA ASN A 53 -8.48 -37.37 -11.06
C ASN A 53 -7.36 -37.24 -10.02
N SER A 54 -6.12 -37.56 -10.37
CA SER A 54 -4.95 -37.36 -9.49
C SER A 54 -4.68 -35.87 -9.26
N ALA A 55 -4.65 -35.05 -10.31
CA ALA A 55 -4.46 -33.60 -10.19
C ALA A 55 -5.64 -32.91 -9.47
N ARG A 56 -6.86 -33.43 -9.64
CA ARG A 56 -8.05 -32.92 -8.93
C ARG A 56 -8.05 -33.24 -7.43
N LYS A 57 -7.26 -34.21 -6.97
CA LYS A 57 -7.03 -34.45 -5.53
C LYS A 57 -6.04 -33.45 -4.94
N GLU A 58 -5.09 -32.95 -5.73
CA GLU A 58 -4.09 -31.96 -5.30
C GLU A 58 -4.63 -30.53 -5.34
N SER A 59 -5.47 -30.18 -6.32
CA SER A 59 -6.09 -28.86 -6.43
C SER A 59 -7.58 -28.92 -6.08
N THR A 60 -7.94 -28.34 -4.94
CA THR A 60 -9.32 -28.29 -4.47
C THR A 60 -10.16 -27.32 -5.32
N VAL A 61 -11.48 -27.52 -5.35
CA VAL A 61 -12.41 -26.60 -6.03
C VAL A 61 -12.27 -25.17 -5.46
N GLY A 62 -12.01 -25.05 -4.15
CA GLY A 62 -11.78 -23.76 -3.49
C GLY A 62 -10.54 -23.03 -4.02
N GLU A 63 -9.43 -23.74 -4.24
CA GLU A 63 -8.20 -23.16 -4.81
C GLU A 63 -8.41 -22.70 -6.25
N ILE A 64 -9.13 -23.47 -7.08
CA ILE A 64 -9.45 -23.08 -8.46
C ILE A 64 -10.32 -21.82 -8.49
N VAL A 65 -11.31 -21.74 -7.59
CA VAL A 65 -12.17 -20.54 -7.45
C VAL A 65 -11.34 -19.35 -6.95
N ASN A 66 -10.41 -19.55 -6.02
CA ASN A 66 -9.51 -18.50 -5.56
C ASN A 66 -8.59 -17.99 -6.69
N LEU A 67 -8.04 -18.88 -7.51
CA LEU A 67 -7.24 -18.50 -8.69
C LEU A 67 -8.03 -17.62 -9.67
N MET A 68 -9.30 -17.97 -9.94
CA MET A 68 -10.16 -17.21 -10.86
C MET A 68 -10.64 -15.87 -10.27
N SER A 69 -10.82 -15.78 -8.94
CA SER A 69 -11.43 -14.61 -8.29
C SER A 69 -10.40 -13.63 -7.72
N VAL A 70 -9.39 -14.12 -7.01
CA VAL A 70 -8.37 -13.30 -6.34
C VAL A 70 -7.17 -13.08 -7.26
N ASP A 71 -6.55 -14.15 -7.75
CA ASP A 71 -5.28 -14.03 -8.48
C ASP A 71 -5.48 -13.39 -9.86
N ALA A 72 -6.54 -13.75 -10.59
CA ALA A 72 -6.87 -13.10 -11.86
C ALA A 72 -7.22 -11.61 -11.69
N THR A 73 -7.82 -11.21 -10.56
CA THR A 73 -8.11 -9.80 -10.25
C THR A 73 -6.83 -9.04 -9.91
N ARG A 74 -5.92 -9.63 -9.13
CA ARG A 74 -4.60 -9.04 -8.85
C ARG A 74 -3.80 -8.79 -10.14
N ILE A 75 -3.86 -9.70 -11.10
CA ILE A 75 -3.19 -9.52 -12.40
C ILE A 75 -3.78 -8.33 -13.16
N LEU A 76 -5.11 -8.18 -13.18
CA LEU A 76 -5.78 -7.02 -13.77
C LEU A 76 -5.29 -5.70 -13.17
N GLU A 77 -5.15 -5.64 -11.85
CA GLU A 77 -4.67 -4.45 -11.13
C GLU A 77 -3.17 -4.21 -11.33
N ALA A 78 -2.38 -5.25 -11.57
CA ALA A 78 -0.94 -5.15 -11.76
C ALA A 78 -0.54 -4.64 -13.15
N ILE A 79 -1.30 -4.97 -14.20
CA ILE A 79 -0.98 -4.64 -15.60
C ILE A 79 -0.74 -3.13 -15.83
N PRO A 80 -1.58 -2.21 -15.34
CA PRO A 80 -1.30 -0.78 -15.45
C PRO A 80 0.02 -0.35 -14.80
N ASN A 81 0.38 -0.96 -13.67
CA ASN A 81 1.57 -0.62 -12.90
C ASN A 81 2.87 -1.08 -13.58
N LEU A 82 2.82 -2.09 -14.45
CA LEU A 82 4.00 -2.54 -15.20
C LEU A 82 4.60 -1.42 -16.07
N ASN A 83 3.76 -0.50 -16.56
CA ASN A 83 4.25 0.59 -17.39
C ASN A 83 4.97 1.67 -16.58
N ILE A 84 4.76 1.72 -15.27
CA ILE A 84 5.49 2.63 -14.38
C ILE A 84 6.96 2.23 -14.30
N LEU A 85 7.28 0.92 -14.40
CA LEU A 85 8.65 0.41 -14.28
C LEU A 85 9.62 1.04 -15.29
N TRP A 86 9.18 1.27 -16.52
CA TRP A 86 10.02 1.87 -17.57
C TRP A 86 9.76 3.38 -17.75
N SER A 87 8.53 3.85 -17.52
CA SER A 87 8.19 5.27 -17.67
C SER A 87 8.72 6.14 -16.53
N ALA A 88 8.76 5.64 -15.29
CA ALA A 88 9.26 6.41 -14.15
C ALA A 88 10.75 6.76 -14.28
N PRO A 89 11.67 5.83 -14.64
CA PRO A 89 13.07 6.19 -14.91
C PRO A 89 13.22 7.23 -16.01
N MET A 90 12.44 7.11 -17.09
CA MET A 90 12.45 8.07 -18.19
C MET A 90 11.99 9.47 -17.73
N LEU A 91 10.92 9.53 -16.94
CA LEU A 91 10.40 10.78 -16.38
C LEU A 91 11.40 11.44 -15.42
N ILE A 92 12.06 10.66 -14.58
CA ILE A 92 13.10 11.15 -13.66
C ILE A 92 14.28 11.70 -14.47
N ALA A 93 14.75 10.96 -15.48
CA ALA A 93 15.86 11.40 -16.31
C ALA A 93 15.55 12.71 -17.05
N LEU A 94 14.36 12.82 -17.65
CA LEU A 94 13.94 14.03 -18.37
C LEU A 94 13.76 15.22 -17.42
N SER A 95 13.15 14.99 -16.26
CA SER A 95 13.00 16.02 -15.21
C SER A 95 14.35 16.54 -14.74
N LEU A 96 15.31 15.64 -14.48
CA LEU A 96 16.66 16.03 -14.07
C LEU A 96 17.41 16.80 -15.15
N TYR A 97 17.24 16.43 -16.42
CA TYR A 97 17.81 17.15 -17.55
C TYR A 97 17.31 18.60 -17.60
N PHE A 98 15.99 18.82 -17.55
CA PHE A 98 15.44 20.18 -17.55
C PHE A 98 15.83 20.96 -16.29
N LEU A 99 15.87 20.30 -15.13
CA LEU A 99 16.29 20.95 -13.89
C LEU A 99 17.75 21.40 -13.98
N TRP A 100 18.61 20.59 -14.58
CA TRP A 100 20.03 20.91 -14.81
C TRP A 100 20.19 22.10 -15.76
N GLU A 101 19.36 22.21 -16.79
CA GLU A 101 19.40 23.35 -17.71
C GLU A 101 19.03 24.67 -17.01
N ILE A 102 18.10 24.64 -16.07
CA ILE A 102 17.63 25.83 -15.34
C ILE A 102 18.58 26.21 -14.18
N MET A 103 19.04 25.23 -13.39
CA MET A 103 19.76 25.47 -12.13
C MET A 103 21.22 25.00 -12.11
N GLY A 104 21.69 24.33 -13.17
CA GLY A 104 23.06 23.83 -13.26
C GLY A 104 23.41 22.77 -12.20
N PRO A 105 24.67 22.75 -11.71
CA PRO A 105 25.15 21.72 -10.77
C PRO A 105 24.40 21.67 -9.43
N SER A 106 23.70 22.74 -9.04
CA SER A 106 22.93 22.82 -7.79
C SER A 106 21.87 21.72 -7.66
N VAL A 107 21.40 21.16 -8.77
CA VAL A 107 20.45 20.03 -8.82
C VAL A 107 20.98 18.79 -8.09
N LEU A 108 22.29 18.56 -8.10
CA LEU A 108 22.90 17.39 -7.47
C LEU A 108 22.69 17.37 -5.95
N ALA A 109 22.62 18.53 -5.30
CA ALA A 109 22.32 18.62 -3.88
C ALA A 109 20.89 18.14 -3.58
N GLY A 110 19.91 18.53 -4.40
CA GLY A 110 18.52 18.04 -4.28
C GLY A 110 18.41 16.54 -4.52
N LEU A 111 19.08 16.03 -5.56
CA LEU A 111 19.13 14.60 -5.84
C LEU A 111 19.76 13.81 -4.68
N ALA A 112 20.86 14.31 -4.10
CA ALA A 112 21.51 13.68 -2.96
C ALA A 112 20.58 13.57 -1.75
N VAL A 113 19.81 14.62 -1.44
CA VAL A 113 18.80 14.57 -0.37
C VAL A 113 17.73 13.53 -0.68
N MET A 114 17.19 13.48 -1.90
CA MET A 114 16.20 12.47 -2.29
C MET A 114 16.73 11.04 -2.15
N VAL A 115 17.96 10.78 -2.61
CA VAL A 115 18.59 9.45 -2.52
C VAL A 115 18.83 9.06 -1.06
N VAL A 116 19.22 9.99 -0.19
CA VAL A 116 19.41 9.74 1.26
C VAL A 116 18.08 9.49 1.99
N LEU A 117 16.99 10.11 1.54
CA LEU A 117 15.67 9.90 2.12
C LEU A 117 15.12 8.49 1.86
N ILE A 118 15.49 7.84 0.76
CA ILE A 118 15.06 6.48 0.42
C ILE A 118 15.44 5.45 1.52
N PRO A 119 16.71 5.27 1.91
CA PRO A 119 17.09 4.33 2.96
C PRO A 119 16.56 4.73 4.34
N ILE A 120 16.45 6.02 4.64
CA ILE A 120 15.85 6.50 5.89
C ILE A 120 14.39 6.05 6.00
N ASN A 121 13.61 6.28 4.94
CA ASN A 121 12.22 5.82 4.86
C ASN A 121 12.13 4.29 4.96
N GLY A 122 13.03 3.55 4.30
CA GLY A 122 13.09 2.09 4.39
C GLY A 122 13.38 1.60 5.82
N PHE A 123 14.33 2.23 6.53
CA PHE A 123 14.65 1.89 7.92
C PHE A 123 13.48 2.19 8.86
N ILE A 124 12.86 3.36 8.74
CA ILE A 124 11.70 3.74 9.57
C ILE A 124 10.53 2.79 9.30
N ALA A 125 10.25 2.47 8.04
CA ALA A 125 9.19 1.52 7.68
C ALA A 125 9.41 0.14 8.33
N ASN A 126 10.64 -0.36 8.33
CA ASN A 126 10.97 -1.62 9.02
C ASN A 126 10.78 -1.54 10.54
N LYS A 127 11.09 -0.40 11.17
CA LYS A 127 10.84 -0.18 12.61
C LYS A 127 9.35 -0.12 12.91
N VAL A 128 8.57 0.61 12.11
CA VAL A 128 7.11 0.71 12.23
C VAL A 128 6.47 -0.67 12.09
N LYS A 129 6.88 -1.46 11.08
CA LYS A 129 6.44 -2.86 10.89
C LYS A 129 6.72 -3.71 12.13
N THR A 130 7.92 -3.59 12.71
CA THR A 130 8.29 -4.33 13.93
C THR A 130 7.40 -3.94 15.12
N LEU A 131 7.13 -2.65 15.31
CA LEU A 131 6.22 -2.16 16.35
C LEU A 131 4.78 -2.63 16.11
N GLN A 132 4.32 -2.63 14.86
CA GLN A 132 2.99 -3.12 14.49
C GLN A 132 2.83 -4.61 14.82
N ILE A 133 3.83 -5.45 14.51
CA ILE A 133 3.82 -6.87 14.90
C ILE A 133 3.76 -7.02 16.43
N ARG A 134 4.54 -6.22 17.18
CA ARG A 134 4.52 -6.24 18.64
C ARG A 134 3.17 -5.80 19.21
N GLN A 135 2.56 -4.76 18.62
CA GLN A 135 1.23 -4.29 19.00
C GLN A 135 0.19 -5.38 18.78
N MET A 136 0.20 -6.04 17.62
CA MET A 136 -0.74 -7.13 17.30
C MET A 136 -0.67 -8.25 18.35
N LYS A 137 0.54 -8.68 18.74
CA LYS A 137 0.70 -9.69 19.80
C LYS A 137 0.08 -9.28 21.14
N ILE A 138 0.24 -8.02 21.56
CA ILE A 138 -0.33 -7.53 22.82
C ILE A 138 -1.86 -7.42 22.71
N LYS A 139 -2.35 -6.93 21.57
CA LYS A 139 -3.77 -6.82 21.26
C LYS A 139 -4.45 -8.20 21.28
N ASP A 140 -3.85 -9.21 20.68
CA ASP A 140 -4.37 -10.58 20.66
C ASP A 140 -4.49 -11.17 22.07
N GLN A 141 -3.47 -10.96 22.91
CA GLN A 141 -3.53 -11.37 24.32
C GLN A 141 -4.65 -10.66 25.10
N ARG A 142 -4.84 -9.35 24.86
CA ARG A 142 -5.91 -8.57 25.50
C ARG A 142 -7.29 -9.07 25.07
N ILE A 143 -7.49 -9.32 23.77
CA ILE A 143 -8.76 -9.82 23.22
C ILE A 143 -9.05 -11.22 23.75
N LYS A 144 -8.04 -12.10 23.80
CA LYS A 144 -8.19 -13.43 24.39
C LYS A 144 -8.65 -13.36 25.85
N LEU A 145 -8.01 -12.53 26.66
CA LEU A 145 -8.37 -12.36 28.07
C LEU A 145 -9.77 -11.75 28.24
N MET A 146 -10.16 -10.80 27.38
CA MET A 146 -11.53 -10.29 27.36
C MET A 146 -12.55 -11.40 27.05
N ASN A 147 -12.27 -12.29 26.10
CA ASN A 147 -13.17 -13.41 25.79
C ASN A 147 -13.30 -14.38 26.98
N GLU A 148 -12.20 -14.67 27.68
CA GLU A 148 -12.22 -15.49 28.90
C GLU A 148 -13.07 -14.84 30.01
N VAL A 149 -12.94 -13.53 30.22
CA VAL A 149 -13.75 -12.76 31.18
C VAL A 149 -15.24 -12.79 30.83
N LEU A 150 -15.58 -12.62 29.54
CA LEU A 150 -16.98 -12.63 29.09
C LEU A 150 -17.62 -14.02 29.25
N ASN A 151 -16.90 -15.08 28.87
CA ASN A 151 -17.37 -16.45 29.04
C ASN A 151 -17.54 -16.82 30.53
N GLY A 152 -16.68 -16.29 31.42
CA GLY A 152 -16.68 -16.54 32.86
C GLY A 152 -17.44 -15.51 33.71
N ILE A 153 -18.19 -14.57 33.11
CA ILE A 153 -18.64 -13.35 33.80
C ILE A 153 -19.46 -13.62 35.06
N LYS A 154 -20.31 -14.66 35.05
CA LYS A 154 -21.15 -15.02 36.19
C LYS A 154 -20.32 -15.37 37.43
N VAL A 155 -19.22 -16.10 37.23
CA VAL A 155 -18.30 -16.50 38.31
C VAL A 155 -17.56 -15.27 38.84
N LEU A 156 -17.04 -14.42 37.94
CA LEU A 156 -16.34 -13.19 38.36
C LEU A 156 -17.23 -12.30 39.25
N LYS A 157 -18.52 -12.16 38.89
CA LYS A 157 -19.48 -11.40 39.70
C LYS A 157 -19.77 -12.02 41.07
N MET A 158 -19.88 -13.36 41.14
CA MET A 158 -20.13 -14.05 42.42
C MET A 158 -19.00 -13.83 43.43
N TYR A 159 -17.76 -13.69 42.94
CA TYR A 159 -16.57 -13.49 43.79
C TYR A 159 -16.11 -12.02 43.86
N ALA A 160 -16.84 -11.08 43.26
CA ALA A 160 -16.47 -9.67 43.16
C ALA A 160 -15.04 -9.44 42.58
N TRP A 161 -14.63 -10.28 41.63
CA TRP A 161 -13.28 -10.25 41.03
C TRP A 161 -13.15 -9.25 39.86
N GLU A 162 -14.22 -8.53 39.49
CA GLU A 162 -14.22 -7.59 38.38
C GLU A 162 -13.10 -6.54 38.47
N PRO A 163 -12.85 -5.87 39.64
CA PRO A 163 -11.81 -4.85 39.74
C PRO A 163 -10.40 -5.42 39.53
N SER A 164 -10.17 -6.68 39.91
CA SER A 164 -8.89 -7.36 39.71
C SER A 164 -8.65 -7.66 38.24
N PHE A 165 -9.65 -8.18 37.54
CA PHE A 165 -9.56 -8.45 36.10
C PHE A 165 -9.47 -7.16 35.26
N GLU A 166 -10.17 -6.10 35.68
CA GLU A 166 -10.05 -4.78 35.07
C GLU A 166 -8.61 -4.27 35.11
N LYS A 167 -7.94 -4.32 36.27
CA LYS A 167 -6.54 -3.91 36.41
C LYS A 167 -5.60 -4.73 35.51
N ILE A 168 -5.87 -6.02 35.32
CA ILE A 168 -5.09 -6.88 34.42
C ILE A 168 -5.25 -6.44 32.96
N ILE A 169 -6.49 -6.17 32.52
CA ILE A 169 -6.78 -5.67 31.17
C ILE A 169 -6.15 -4.29 30.96
N GLU A 170 -6.25 -3.40 31.94
CA GLU A 170 -5.69 -2.06 31.89
C GLU A 170 -4.17 -2.09 31.79
N SER A 171 -3.50 -2.97 32.54
CA SER A 171 -2.05 -3.19 32.42
C SER A 171 -1.64 -3.63 31.01
N LYS A 172 -2.41 -4.51 30.37
CA LYS A 172 -2.19 -4.92 28.97
C LYS A 172 -2.41 -3.75 28.01
N ARG A 173 -3.48 -2.97 28.21
CA ARG A 173 -3.78 -1.76 27.43
C ARG A 173 -2.66 -0.72 27.56
N GLY A 174 -2.12 -0.52 28.76
CA GLY A 174 -0.99 0.39 28.98
C GLY A 174 0.26 -0.03 28.18
N LYS A 175 0.55 -1.33 28.08
CA LYS A 175 1.63 -1.85 27.24
C LYS A 175 1.35 -1.63 25.74
N GLU A 176 0.12 -1.84 25.30
CA GLU A 176 -0.31 -1.59 23.92
C GLU A 176 -0.16 -0.10 23.54
N ILE A 177 -0.63 0.80 24.40
CA ILE A 177 -0.55 2.26 24.20
C ILE A 177 0.90 2.71 24.09
N LYS A 178 1.84 2.16 24.88
CA LYS A 178 3.27 2.50 24.76
C LYS A 178 3.83 2.17 23.38
N VAL A 179 3.47 1.02 22.81
CA VAL A 179 3.89 0.61 21.46
C VAL A 179 3.25 1.50 20.40
N LEU A 180 1.95 1.77 20.54
CA LEU A 180 1.21 2.69 19.67
C LEU A 180 1.82 4.09 19.67
N LYS A 181 2.18 4.62 20.84
CA LYS A 181 2.80 5.94 20.98
C LYS A 181 4.16 6.00 20.26
N ALA A 182 4.99 4.97 20.42
CA ALA A 182 6.27 4.87 19.70
C ALA A 182 6.07 4.84 18.17
N ALA A 183 5.09 4.07 17.68
CA ALA A 183 4.76 4.04 16.26
C ALA A 183 4.22 5.38 15.76
N ALA A 184 3.39 6.07 16.56
CA ALA A 184 2.87 7.39 16.23
C ALA A 184 3.98 8.44 16.10
N TYR A 185 4.98 8.44 17.00
CA TYR A 185 6.13 9.35 16.88
C TYR A 185 6.95 9.10 15.60
N LEU A 186 7.18 7.82 15.25
CA LEU A 186 7.87 7.49 14.01
C LEU A 186 7.08 7.94 12.78
N ASN A 187 5.78 7.68 12.75
CA ASN A 187 4.92 8.13 11.65
C ASN A 187 4.86 9.65 11.55
N ALA A 188 4.76 10.37 12.66
CA ALA A 188 4.79 11.83 12.67
C ALA A 188 6.11 12.37 12.11
N GLY A 189 7.25 11.78 12.48
CA GLY A 189 8.56 12.12 11.92
C GLY A 189 8.61 11.89 10.41
N THR A 190 8.12 10.75 9.93
CA THR A 190 8.03 10.46 8.49
C THR A 190 7.11 11.45 7.76
N SER A 191 5.93 11.73 8.29
CA SER A 191 5.00 12.71 7.71
C SER A 191 5.60 14.11 7.66
N PHE A 192 6.37 14.51 8.68
CA PHE A 192 7.08 15.77 8.68
C PHE A 192 8.15 15.82 7.57
N ILE A 193 8.95 14.76 7.44
CA ILE A 193 9.95 14.63 6.37
C ILE A 193 9.29 14.75 4.99
N TRP A 194 8.16 14.09 4.76
CA TRP A 194 7.41 14.19 3.50
C TRP A 194 6.80 15.57 3.25
N THR A 195 6.42 16.29 4.31
CA THR A 195 5.86 17.64 4.19
C THR A 195 6.96 18.66 3.89
N CYS A 196 8.16 18.46 4.43
CA CYS A 196 9.30 19.34 4.23
C CYS A 196 10.10 19.04 2.96
N ALA A 197 10.00 17.81 2.42
CA ALA A 197 10.59 17.48 1.13
C ALA A 197 9.79 18.22 0.03
N PRO A 198 10.42 19.13 -0.74
CA PRO A 198 9.75 19.71 -1.89
C PRO A 198 9.52 18.61 -2.93
N PHE A 199 8.26 18.41 -3.32
CA PHE A 199 7.88 17.57 -4.45
C PHE A 199 8.35 18.19 -5.76
#